data_AF-A0A7C9M9C9-F1
#
_entry.id   AF-A0A7C9M9C9-F1
#
_cell.length_a   1.000
_cell.length_b   1.000
_cell.length_c   1.000
_cell.angle_alpha   90.00
_cell.angle_beta   90.00
_cell.angle_gamma   90.00
#
_symmetry.space_group_name_H-M   'P 1'
#
loop_
_entity.id
_entity.type
_entity.pdbx_description
1 polymer ?
#
loop_
_entity_poly.entity_id
_entity_poly.type
_entity_poly.pdbx_seq_one_letter_code
_entity_poly.pdbx_strand_id
1 'polypeptide(L)'
;MDPLLSVEDPSLYDLLEGERPFYLDLVHIEATQGLAAKVNEAISRGLGTVGELAEQDISALPRLSPALKERLELAQKGVRHILANLASLLQNINLTSEEQKEVMYVVQSHHLLRPWLQLRQQIESLGIDLEQRSSIDRFVFREFFASKSFKFYLGRHKKIASLQIENFFPNPYLQAITVPVYGHKTFRDLIKSLIEAHLVAGQETAYGWMSEALISAFASRVVPGKPRGRQNETHRENPLKEIDAYFRSPSGEIDLISLKAGPMTINDSAAIEMRNKFKVLIEDFKRPFQERRYTQELTKDGSTIKSVIYGVTYGREVDLTNKPRIVKEGGAEVEIKVGKALWRHVSGYDDMYLVILEGLQEGYQRFEAMYGIDLPELLEAKIDEVSIAAKTRFGLQTTNLTDPEFWQQLARGVFEEIGSTP
;
A
#
# COMPACT_ATOMS: atom_id res chain seq x y z
N MET A 1 -38.08 41.52 8.09
CA MET A 1 -37.80 41.10 6.70
C MET A 1 -36.33 40.72 6.65
N ASP A 2 -36.08 39.62 5.95
CA ASP A 2 -34.85 38.82 5.82
C ASP A 2 -34.43 37.88 6.96
N PRO A 3 -34.31 36.56 6.67
CA PRO A 3 -33.90 35.53 7.61
C PRO A 3 -32.39 35.31 7.59
N LEU A 4 -31.87 34.91 8.75
CA LEU A 4 -30.51 34.44 8.98
C LEU A 4 -30.27 33.12 8.21
N LEU A 5 -29.21 33.11 7.40
CA LEU A 5 -28.66 31.93 6.74
C LEU A 5 -28.06 30.98 7.79
N SER A 6 -28.70 29.83 7.97
CA SER A 6 -28.06 28.62 8.50
C SER A 6 -27.31 27.93 7.35
N VAL A 7 -26.00 27.79 7.47
CA VAL A 7 -25.20 26.89 6.62
C VAL A 7 -24.47 25.92 7.55
N GLU A 8 -25.11 24.79 7.82
CA GLU A 8 -24.43 23.55 8.22
C GLU A 8 -24.25 22.75 6.93
N ASP A 9 -23.06 22.82 6.34
CA ASP A 9 -22.66 21.95 5.24
C ASP A 9 -21.53 21.03 5.76
N PRO A 10 -21.81 19.74 6.03
CA PRO A 10 -20.80 18.78 6.49
C PRO A 10 -19.76 18.42 5.42
N SER A 11 -19.92 18.87 4.17
CA SER A 11 -19.09 18.43 3.04
C SER A 11 -17.67 19.01 3.02
N LEU A 12 -17.35 19.98 3.88
CA LEU A 12 -16.03 20.62 3.94
C LEU A 12 -15.01 19.88 4.83
N TYR A 13 -15.47 19.01 5.74
CA TYR A 13 -14.58 18.21 6.60
C TYR A 13 -14.03 16.97 5.87
N ASP A 14 -14.82 16.34 4.98
CA ASP A 14 -14.38 15.19 4.19
C ASP A 14 -13.42 15.54 3.04
N LEU A 15 -13.28 16.83 2.72
CA LEU A 15 -12.40 17.34 1.66
C LEU A 15 -10.93 17.52 2.13
N LEU A 16 -10.64 17.44 3.43
CA LEU A 16 -9.31 17.72 4.00
C LEU A 16 -8.50 16.49 4.42
N GLU A 17 -9.07 15.27 4.37
CA GLU A 17 -8.35 14.02 4.71
C GLU A 17 -7.72 13.29 3.52
N GLY A 18 -8.00 13.71 2.28
CA GLY A 18 -7.54 13.02 1.07
C GLY A 18 -6.08 13.28 0.68
N GLU A 19 -5.52 14.44 1.03
CA GLU A 19 -4.17 14.86 0.62
C GLU A 19 -3.56 15.85 1.62
N ARG A 20 -2.95 15.35 2.71
CA ARG A 20 -1.88 16.08 3.40
C ARG A 20 -0.55 15.36 3.20
N PRO A 21 0.46 15.98 2.56
CA PRO A 21 1.84 15.63 2.83
C PRO A 21 2.13 16.01 4.29
N PHE A 22 2.64 15.03 5.04
CA PHE A 22 2.87 15.04 6.51
C PHE A 22 3.93 16.06 7.01
N TYR A 23 4.11 17.21 6.35
CA TYR A 23 5.25 18.13 6.58
C TYR A 23 4.99 19.28 7.56
N LEU A 24 3.79 19.40 8.12
CA LEU A 24 3.44 20.56 8.97
C LEU A 24 2.61 20.09 10.15
N ASP A 25 3.30 19.56 11.14
CA ASP A 25 2.95 19.64 12.55
C ASP A 25 4.19 19.10 13.26
N LEU A 26 4.92 19.95 13.97
CA LEU A 26 5.80 19.64 15.11
C LEU A 26 6.66 20.86 15.42
N VAL A 27 6.28 21.55 16.50
CA VAL A 27 6.96 22.71 17.08
C VAL A 27 7.17 22.45 18.58
N HIS A 28 8.41 22.70 19.02
CA HIS A 28 8.89 23.03 20.39
C HIS A 28 9.11 21.92 21.45
N ILE A 29 10.40 21.61 21.73
CA ILE A 29 11.20 21.85 22.98
C ILE A 29 12.39 20.85 23.09
N GLU A 30 13.41 21.26 23.85
CA GLU A 30 14.86 21.05 23.72
C GLU A 30 15.52 19.71 24.20
N ALA A 31 16.61 19.38 23.50
CA ALA A 31 17.95 18.89 23.90
C ALA A 31 18.18 17.57 24.68
N THR A 32 19.03 16.68 24.12
CA THR A 32 20.42 16.44 24.61
C THR A 32 21.24 15.44 23.75
N GLN A 33 22.57 15.54 23.88
CA GLN A 33 23.66 15.20 22.95
C GLN A 33 24.06 13.70 22.80
N GLY A 34 23.20 12.73 23.11
CA GLY A 34 23.54 11.29 22.97
C GLY A 34 23.31 10.69 21.58
N LEU A 35 22.62 11.41 20.69
CA LEU A 35 21.98 10.84 19.50
C LEU A 35 22.85 10.88 18.23
N ALA A 36 23.74 11.86 18.10
CA ALA A 36 24.62 12.00 16.93
C ALA A 36 25.52 10.77 16.72
N ALA A 37 26.00 10.15 17.80
CA ALA A 37 26.82 8.94 17.74
C ALA A 37 25.99 7.71 17.29
N LYS A 38 24.77 7.55 17.80
CA LYS A 38 23.87 6.43 17.44
C LYS A 38 23.33 6.56 16.00
N VAL A 39 23.10 7.79 15.55
CA VAL A 39 22.72 8.11 14.17
C VAL A 39 23.88 7.83 13.22
N ASN A 40 25.12 8.23 13.55
CA ASN A 40 26.29 7.88 12.75
C ASN A 40 26.53 6.36 12.68
N GLU A 41 26.26 5.62 13.75
CA GLU A 41 26.41 4.16 13.79
C GLU A 41 25.32 3.42 12.99
N ALA A 42 24.08 3.93 12.99
CA ALA A 42 22.98 3.40 12.17
C ALA A 42 23.15 3.76 10.69
N ILE A 43 23.62 4.97 10.40
CA ILE A 43 24.03 5.42 9.06
C ILE A 43 25.18 4.55 8.56
N SER A 44 26.21 4.29 9.36
CA SER A 44 27.36 3.46 8.95
C SER A 44 26.97 1.99 8.69
N ARG A 45 25.98 1.45 9.42
CA ARG A 45 25.48 0.07 9.19
C ARG A 45 24.56 -0.04 7.97
N GLY A 46 23.69 0.94 7.73
CA GLY A 46 22.85 0.98 6.52
C GLY A 46 23.62 1.38 5.26
N LEU A 47 24.70 2.14 5.42
CA LEU A 47 25.65 2.51 4.37
C LEU A 47 26.79 1.51 4.20
N GLY A 48 26.80 0.33 4.84
CA GLY A 48 27.88 -0.65 4.60
C GLY A 48 28.02 -0.97 3.11
N THR A 49 26.92 -1.35 2.45
CA THR A 49 26.93 -1.76 1.04
C THR A 49 26.94 -0.58 0.05
N VAL A 50 26.32 0.55 0.40
CA VAL A 50 26.29 1.78 -0.44
C VAL A 50 27.54 2.63 -0.23
N GLY A 51 28.13 2.60 0.96
CA GLY A 51 29.40 3.21 1.36
C GLY A 51 30.59 2.44 0.82
N GLU A 52 30.56 1.10 0.79
CA GLU A 52 31.55 0.30 0.05
C GLU A 52 31.57 0.68 -1.45
N LEU A 53 30.39 0.93 -2.04
CA LEU A 53 30.29 1.44 -3.41
C LEU A 53 30.65 2.93 -3.54
N ALA A 54 30.44 3.75 -2.51
CA ALA A 54 30.80 5.16 -2.53
C ALA A 54 32.31 5.36 -2.29
N GLU A 55 32.97 4.47 -1.55
CA GLU A 55 34.41 4.48 -1.27
C GLU A 55 35.20 3.65 -2.27
N GLN A 56 34.53 2.84 -3.11
CA GLN A 56 35.16 2.20 -4.26
C GLN A 56 35.76 3.26 -5.19
N ASP A 57 37.06 3.13 -5.43
CA ASP A 57 37.77 3.93 -6.40
C ASP A 57 37.30 3.55 -7.82
N ILE A 58 36.31 4.28 -8.33
CA ILE A 58 35.77 4.10 -9.70
C ILE A 58 36.89 4.22 -10.74
N SER A 59 37.93 5.00 -10.45
CA SER A 59 39.07 5.16 -11.35
C SER A 59 39.81 3.84 -11.56
N ALA A 60 39.82 2.97 -10.55
CA ALA A 60 40.46 1.66 -10.55
C ALA A 60 39.67 0.56 -11.29
N LEU A 61 38.43 0.81 -11.75
CA LEU A 61 37.65 -0.16 -12.52
C LEU A 61 38.09 -0.17 -14.00
N PRO A 62 38.80 -1.22 -14.47
CA PRO A 62 39.55 -1.16 -15.74
C PRO A 62 38.67 -1.37 -16.98
N ARG A 63 37.37 -1.69 -16.81
CA ARG A 63 36.45 -2.06 -17.90
C ARG A 63 35.36 -1.03 -18.20
N LEU A 64 35.34 0.10 -17.49
CA LEU A 64 34.30 1.12 -17.68
C LEU A 64 34.77 2.19 -18.66
N SER A 65 33.91 2.58 -19.60
CA SER A 65 34.19 3.71 -20.48
C SER A 65 34.28 5.02 -19.69
N PRO A 66 35.04 6.03 -20.17
CA PRO A 66 35.18 7.31 -19.48
C PRO A 66 33.83 7.98 -19.15
N ALA A 67 32.88 7.96 -20.09
CA ALA A 67 31.54 8.51 -19.90
C ALA A 67 30.73 7.78 -18.81
N LEU A 68 30.98 6.48 -18.62
CA LEU A 68 30.33 5.68 -17.60
C LEU A 68 30.95 5.91 -16.21
N LYS A 69 32.27 6.07 -16.15
CA LYS A 69 32.97 6.48 -14.91
C LYS A 69 32.46 7.83 -14.42
N GLU A 70 32.40 8.81 -15.32
CA GLU A 70 31.87 10.15 -15.01
C GLU A 70 30.43 10.09 -14.49
N ARG A 71 29.57 9.26 -15.10
CA ARG A 71 28.19 9.07 -14.64
C ARG A 71 28.09 8.39 -13.27
N LEU A 72 28.92 7.40 -12.98
CA LEU A 72 28.96 6.73 -11.68
C LEU A 72 29.52 7.66 -10.60
N GLU A 73 30.53 8.46 -10.91
CA GLU A 73 31.06 9.51 -10.02
C GLU A 73 29.99 10.57 -9.74
N LEU A 74 29.21 10.97 -10.76
CA LEU A 74 28.10 11.90 -10.59
C LEU A 74 26.99 11.30 -9.71
N ALA A 75 26.69 10.01 -9.87
CA ALA A 75 25.73 9.29 -9.03
C ALA A 75 26.22 9.16 -7.59
N GLN A 76 27.48 8.77 -7.36
CA GLN A 76 28.12 8.76 -6.04
C GLN A 76 28.07 10.15 -5.39
N LYS A 77 28.42 11.20 -6.13
CA LYS A 77 28.38 12.58 -5.66
C LYS A 77 26.95 13.00 -5.33
N GLY A 78 25.96 12.58 -6.14
CA GLY A 78 24.54 12.78 -5.89
C GLY A 78 24.06 12.09 -4.62
N VAL A 79 24.42 10.82 -4.40
CA VAL A 79 24.11 10.07 -3.18
C VAL A 79 24.77 10.72 -1.96
N ARG A 80 26.07 11.05 -2.02
CA ARG A 80 26.79 11.77 -0.95
C ARG A 80 26.15 13.13 -0.66
N HIS A 81 25.73 13.87 -1.69
CA HIS A 81 25.08 15.16 -1.53
C HIS A 81 23.68 15.04 -0.93
N ILE A 82 22.89 14.04 -1.33
CA ILE A 82 21.59 13.73 -0.74
C ILE A 82 21.77 13.35 0.73
N LEU A 83 22.72 12.47 1.06
CA LEU A 83 23.01 12.06 2.44
C LEU A 83 23.50 13.24 3.29
N ALA A 84 24.37 14.09 2.75
CA ALA A 84 24.86 15.28 3.44
C ALA A 84 23.76 16.34 3.66
N ASN A 85 22.90 16.55 2.66
CA ASN A 85 21.75 17.46 2.77
C ASN A 85 20.70 16.92 3.74
N LEU A 86 20.47 15.60 3.78
CA LEU A 86 19.60 14.96 4.78
C LEU A 86 20.13 15.18 6.18
N ALA A 87 21.43 14.89 6.39
CA ALA A 87 22.09 15.06 7.68
C ALA A 87 22.02 16.52 8.13
N SER A 88 22.21 17.47 7.22
CA SER A 88 22.07 18.91 7.47
C SER A 88 20.62 19.33 7.75
N LEU A 89 19.64 18.81 7.01
CA LEU A 89 18.22 19.09 7.24
C LEU A 89 17.77 18.62 8.62
N LEU A 90 18.20 17.43 9.05
CA LEU A 90 17.84 16.87 10.35
C LEU A 90 18.51 17.56 11.52
N GLN A 91 19.68 18.17 11.30
CA GLN A 91 20.33 19.03 12.30
C GLN A 91 19.59 20.37 12.48
N ASN A 92 18.77 20.78 11.51
CA ASN A 92 18.08 22.07 11.50
C ASN A 92 16.58 21.98 11.85
N ILE A 93 16.02 20.79 12.02
CA ILE A 93 14.61 20.61 12.41
C ILE A 93 14.56 20.07 13.84
N ASN A 94 13.81 20.77 14.71
CA ASN A 94 13.65 20.47 16.13
C ASN A 94 12.66 19.29 16.34
N LEU A 95 12.99 18.13 15.78
CA LEU A 95 12.21 16.89 15.85
C LEU A 95 12.62 16.07 17.09
N THR A 96 11.68 15.35 17.70
CA THR A 96 12.00 14.37 18.74
C THR A 96 12.91 13.26 18.19
N SER A 97 13.62 12.54 19.07
CA SER A 97 14.49 11.44 18.62
C SER A 97 13.73 10.32 17.89
N GLU A 98 12.41 10.26 18.07
CA GLU A 98 11.49 9.32 17.44
C GLU A 98 11.07 9.83 16.05
N GLU A 99 10.71 11.11 15.94
CA GLU A 99 10.41 11.78 14.67
C GLU A 99 11.63 11.89 13.76
N GLN A 100 12.83 12.11 14.30
CA GLN A 100 14.07 12.11 13.50
C GLN A 100 14.34 10.73 12.89
N LYS A 101 14.07 9.65 13.63
CA LYS A 101 14.18 8.28 13.11
C LYS A 101 13.13 8.02 12.05
N GLU A 102 11.90 8.49 12.25
CA GLU A 102 10.80 8.32 11.30
C GLU A 102 11.04 9.11 10.00
N VAL A 103 11.51 10.36 10.08
CA VAL A 103 11.87 11.19 8.92
C VAL A 103 13.08 10.61 8.17
N MET A 104 14.14 10.22 8.86
CA MET A 104 15.28 9.54 8.23
C MET A 104 14.85 8.29 7.47
N TYR A 105 13.96 7.51 8.06
CA TYR A 105 13.45 6.27 7.49
C TYR A 105 12.60 6.49 6.24
N VAL A 106 11.68 7.45 6.29
CA VAL A 106 10.85 7.85 5.13
C VAL A 106 11.74 8.35 4.00
N VAL A 107 12.75 9.15 4.33
CA VAL A 107 13.59 9.77 3.32
C VAL A 107 14.56 8.76 2.68
N GLN A 108 15.17 7.86 3.45
CA GLN A 108 16.03 6.79 2.91
C GLN A 108 15.25 5.78 2.04
N SER A 109 14.04 5.39 2.43
CA SER A 109 13.29 4.34 1.73
C SER A 109 12.51 4.81 0.49
N HIS A 110 12.03 6.06 0.46
CA HIS A 110 11.25 6.57 -0.68
C HIS A 110 12.11 7.33 -1.71
N HIS A 111 13.23 7.93 -1.31
CA HIS A 111 14.08 8.70 -2.24
C HIS A 111 15.19 7.88 -2.88
N LEU A 112 15.49 6.66 -2.41
CA LEU A 112 16.51 5.82 -3.05
C LEU A 112 15.94 4.96 -4.19
N LEU A 113 14.72 4.45 -4.05
CA LEU A 113 14.15 3.51 -5.03
C LEU A 113 14.02 4.11 -6.43
N ARG A 114 13.45 5.32 -6.56
CA ARG A 114 13.19 5.91 -7.88
C ARG A 114 14.48 6.30 -8.61
N PRO A 115 15.45 7.00 -7.97
CA PRO A 115 16.76 7.22 -8.55
C PRO A 115 17.50 5.92 -8.86
N TRP A 116 17.37 4.89 -8.01
CA TRP A 116 17.96 3.58 -8.25
C TRP A 116 17.38 2.90 -9.50
N LEU A 117 16.06 2.93 -9.70
CA LEU A 117 15.42 2.39 -10.90
C LEU A 117 15.78 3.18 -12.17
N GLN A 118 15.93 4.50 -12.07
CA GLN A 118 16.42 5.32 -13.18
C GLN A 118 17.87 5.00 -13.53
N LEU A 119 18.73 4.86 -12.52
CA LEU A 119 20.11 4.43 -12.67
C LEU A 119 20.18 3.03 -13.29
N ARG A 120 19.33 2.10 -12.83
CA ARG A 120 19.19 0.74 -13.37
C ARG A 120 18.86 0.79 -14.87
N GLN A 121 17.83 1.53 -15.28
CA GLN A 121 17.46 1.67 -16.70
C GLN A 121 18.61 2.24 -17.54
N GLN A 122 19.34 3.23 -17.01
CA GLN A 122 20.51 3.79 -17.68
C GLN A 122 21.62 2.75 -17.82
N ILE A 123 21.90 1.98 -16.79
CA ILE A 123 22.94 0.94 -16.82
C ILE A 123 22.53 -0.22 -17.76
N GLU A 124 21.26 -0.62 -17.77
CA GLU A 124 20.71 -1.62 -18.71
C GLU A 124 20.89 -1.17 -20.17
N SER A 125 20.64 0.11 -20.46
CA SER A 125 20.85 0.68 -21.80
C SER A 125 22.31 0.65 -22.27
N LEU A 126 23.26 0.42 -21.35
CA LEU A 126 24.70 0.39 -21.61
C LEU A 126 25.26 -1.04 -21.74
N GLY A 127 24.42 -2.07 -21.67
CA GLY A 127 24.81 -3.46 -21.95
C GLY A 127 25.77 -4.10 -20.93
N ILE A 128 25.88 -3.54 -19.73
CA ILE A 128 26.79 -4.05 -18.69
C ILE A 128 26.12 -5.24 -17.97
N ASP A 129 26.82 -6.37 -17.91
CA ASP A 129 26.34 -7.65 -17.33
C ASP A 129 26.14 -7.60 -15.80
N LEU A 130 25.21 -8.43 -15.30
CA LEU A 130 24.30 -8.15 -14.18
C LEU A 130 24.47 -9.01 -12.91
N GLU A 131 25.43 -9.94 -12.83
CA GLU A 131 25.46 -10.89 -11.70
C GLU A 131 25.66 -10.23 -10.31
N GLN A 132 26.50 -9.20 -10.20
CA GLN A 132 26.71 -8.45 -8.96
C GLN A 132 25.57 -7.46 -8.62
N ARG A 133 24.59 -7.25 -9.52
CA ARG A 133 23.46 -6.32 -9.31
C ARG A 133 22.28 -6.93 -8.58
N SER A 134 22.13 -8.25 -8.69
CA SER A 134 21.01 -8.94 -8.06
C SER A 134 20.98 -8.69 -6.55
N SER A 135 22.13 -8.61 -5.88
CA SER A 135 22.23 -8.33 -4.45
C SER A 135 21.80 -6.90 -4.08
N ILE A 136 22.21 -5.88 -4.84
CA ILE A 136 21.85 -4.48 -4.56
C ILE A 136 20.37 -4.24 -4.85
N ASP A 137 19.86 -4.74 -5.98
CA ASP A 137 18.44 -4.67 -6.31
C ASP A 137 17.61 -5.34 -5.20
N ARG A 138 17.98 -6.56 -4.80
CA ARG A 138 17.32 -7.27 -3.70
C ARG A 138 17.34 -6.46 -2.41
N PHE A 139 18.48 -5.89 -2.06
CA PHE A 139 18.60 -5.05 -0.86
C PHE A 139 17.67 -3.84 -0.93
N VAL A 140 17.72 -3.06 -2.01
CA VAL A 140 16.87 -1.87 -2.20
C VAL A 140 15.38 -2.23 -2.16
N PHE A 141 15.00 -3.32 -2.83
CA PHE A 141 13.62 -3.79 -2.81
C PHE A 141 13.21 -4.27 -1.42
N ARG A 142 14.03 -5.08 -0.74
CA ARG A 142 13.77 -5.54 0.63
C ARG A 142 13.58 -4.38 1.59
N GLU A 143 14.45 -3.37 1.54
CA GLU A 143 14.34 -2.15 2.36
C GLU A 143 13.07 -1.35 2.06
N PHE A 144 12.71 -1.23 0.78
CA PHE A 144 11.46 -0.60 0.39
C PHE A 144 10.25 -1.35 0.95
N PHE A 145 10.23 -2.68 0.86
CA PHE A 145 9.17 -3.50 1.42
C PHE A 145 9.12 -3.44 2.95
N ALA A 146 10.27 -3.43 3.63
CA ALA A 146 10.36 -3.22 5.07
C ALA A 146 9.77 -1.87 5.50
N SER A 147 10.02 -0.81 4.72
CA SER A 147 9.40 0.51 4.93
C SER A 147 7.89 0.50 4.81
N LYS A 148 7.35 -0.14 3.77
CA LYS A 148 5.90 -0.24 3.58
C LYS A 148 5.24 -1.11 4.67
N SER A 149 5.89 -2.22 5.03
CA SER A 149 5.43 -3.12 6.08
C SER A 149 5.42 -2.44 7.45
N PHE A 150 6.49 -1.74 7.82
CA PHE A 150 6.55 -0.95 9.05
C PHE A 150 5.37 0.04 9.14
N LYS A 151 5.11 0.79 8.06
CA LYS A 151 3.98 1.73 8.00
C LYS A 151 2.63 1.02 8.10
N PHE A 152 2.50 -0.17 7.52
CA PHE A 152 1.31 -1.00 7.65
C PHE A 152 1.05 -1.35 9.12
N TYR A 153 2.06 -1.85 9.84
CA TYR A 153 1.94 -2.19 11.26
C TYR A 153 1.66 -0.98 12.14
N LEU A 154 2.29 0.17 11.89
CA LEU A 154 1.96 1.43 12.57
C LEU A 154 0.49 1.83 12.36
N GLY A 155 -0.02 1.68 11.13
CA GLY A 155 -1.44 1.89 10.84
C GLY A 155 -2.36 0.91 11.56
N ARG A 156 -1.94 -0.36 11.70
CA ARG A 156 -2.68 -1.38 12.48
C ARG A 156 -2.68 -1.06 13.97
N HIS A 157 -1.53 -0.68 14.53
CA HIS A 157 -1.42 -0.24 15.91
C HIS A 157 -2.41 0.89 16.21
N LYS A 158 -2.40 1.96 15.40
CA LYS A 158 -3.34 3.08 15.53
C LYS A 158 -4.79 2.62 15.43
N LYS A 159 -5.11 1.75 14.45
CA LYS A 159 -6.47 1.23 14.25
C LYS A 159 -6.96 0.37 15.41
N ILE A 160 -6.10 -0.46 16.00
CA ILE A 160 -6.44 -1.29 17.17
C ILE A 160 -6.65 -0.38 18.39
N ALA A 161 -5.72 0.54 18.65
CA ALA A 161 -5.83 1.49 19.76
C ALA A 161 -7.11 2.33 19.69
N SER A 162 -7.55 2.69 18.48
CA SER A 162 -8.77 3.47 18.24
C SER A 162 -10.05 2.65 18.15
N LEU A 163 -10.05 1.35 18.44
CA LEU A 163 -11.29 0.56 18.38
C LEU A 163 -12.27 1.03 19.45
N GLN A 164 -13.50 1.34 19.01
CA GLN A 164 -14.61 1.71 19.88
C GLN A 164 -15.87 0.96 19.43
N ILE A 165 -16.86 0.84 20.31
CA ILE A 165 -18.08 0.06 20.00
C ILE A 165 -18.86 0.65 18.83
N GLU A 166 -18.79 1.97 18.64
CA GLU A 166 -19.43 2.73 17.57
C GLU A 166 -18.95 2.33 16.18
N ASN A 167 -17.78 1.69 16.09
CA ASN A 167 -17.25 1.16 14.83
C ASN A 167 -17.90 -0.18 14.42
N PHE A 168 -18.76 -0.76 15.26
CA PHE A 168 -19.32 -2.10 15.06
C PHE A 168 -20.84 -2.07 15.00
N PHE A 169 -21.39 -2.63 13.92
CA PHE A 169 -22.82 -2.78 13.70
C PHE A 169 -23.14 -4.27 13.56
N PRO A 170 -23.29 -5.01 14.68
CA PRO A 170 -23.56 -6.43 14.59
C PRO A 170 -24.93 -6.67 13.98
N ASN A 171 -25.03 -7.54 12.98
CA ASN A 171 -26.31 -8.05 12.51
C ASN A 171 -26.81 -9.11 13.51
N PRO A 172 -27.83 -8.82 14.35
CA PRO A 172 -28.23 -9.70 15.45
C PRO A 172 -28.73 -11.06 14.95
N TYR A 173 -29.39 -11.09 13.78
CA TYR A 173 -29.86 -12.33 13.17
C TYR A 173 -28.70 -13.23 12.73
N LEU A 174 -27.69 -12.62 12.10
CA LEU A 174 -26.50 -13.37 11.70
C LEU A 174 -25.76 -13.90 12.93
N GLN A 175 -25.60 -13.07 13.98
CA GLN A 175 -24.90 -13.49 15.20
C GLN A 175 -25.61 -14.65 15.92
N ALA A 176 -26.94 -14.64 15.97
CA ALA A 176 -27.71 -15.74 16.57
C ALA A 176 -27.48 -17.08 15.84
N ILE A 177 -27.22 -17.04 14.53
CA ILE A 177 -26.91 -18.22 13.73
C ILE A 177 -25.43 -18.62 13.85
N THR A 178 -24.51 -17.64 13.86
CA THR A 178 -23.07 -17.91 13.79
C THR A 178 -22.45 -18.26 15.14
N VAL A 179 -23.00 -17.79 16.26
CA VAL A 179 -22.54 -18.15 17.62
C VAL A 179 -22.43 -19.66 17.82
N PRO A 180 -23.46 -20.48 17.54
CA PRO A 180 -23.33 -21.93 17.69
C PRO A 180 -22.40 -22.56 16.65
N VAL A 181 -22.31 -21.99 15.44
CA VAL A 181 -21.44 -22.51 14.36
C VAL A 181 -19.96 -22.35 14.73
N TYR A 182 -19.58 -21.20 15.26
CA TYR A 182 -18.19 -20.92 15.69
C TYR A 182 -17.92 -21.29 17.16
N GLY A 183 -18.93 -21.80 17.87
CA GLY A 183 -18.80 -22.27 19.24
C GLY A 183 -18.46 -21.17 20.25
N HIS A 184 -18.96 -19.95 20.06
CA HIS A 184 -18.75 -18.85 21.01
C HIS A 184 -19.44 -19.18 22.34
N LYS A 185 -18.68 -19.17 23.44
CA LYS A 185 -19.18 -19.57 24.77
C LYS A 185 -19.56 -18.38 25.63
N THR A 186 -18.93 -17.23 25.36
CA THR A 186 -19.11 -16.01 26.14
C THR A 186 -19.41 -14.82 25.24
N PHE A 187 -20.05 -13.79 25.80
CA PHE A 187 -20.24 -12.52 25.11
C PHE A 187 -18.91 -11.90 24.64
N ARG A 188 -17.84 -12.07 25.41
CA ARG A 188 -16.49 -11.64 25.01
C ARG A 188 -16.04 -12.35 23.75
N ASP A 189 -16.30 -13.66 23.60
CA ASP A 189 -15.95 -14.41 22.37
C ASP A 189 -16.69 -13.85 21.16
N LEU A 190 -17.98 -13.50 21.34
CA LEU A 190 -18.76 -12.84 20.28
C LEU A 190 -18.14 -11.50 19.89
N ILE A 191 -17.83 -10.63 20.86
CA ILE A 191 -17.20 -9.33 20.58
C ILE A 191 -15.82 -9.49 19.94
N LYS A 192 -15.00 -10.42 20.44
CA LYS A 192 -13.72 -10.80 19.84
C LYS A 192 -13.88 -11.16 18.38
N SER A 193 -14.83 -12.04 18.04
CA SER A 193 -15.08 -12.45 16.66
C SER A 193 -15.48 -11.28 15.74
N LEU A 194 -16.28 -10.33 16.24
CA LEU A 194 -16.68 -9.14 15.49
C LEU A 194 -15.50 -8.20 15.24
N ILE A 195 -14.67 -7.99 16.27
CA ILE A 195 -13.45 -7.19 16.18
C ILE A 195 -12.47 -7.83 15.19
N GLU A 196 -12.20 -9.12 15.33
CA GLU A 196 -11.31 -9.85 14.44
C GLU A 196 -11.81 -9.82 12.99
N ALA A 197 -13.10 -10.05 12.75
CA ALA A 197 -13.68 -9.96 11.42
C ALA A 197 -13.51 -8.55 10.81
N HIS A 198 -13.76 -7.49 11.58
CA HIS A 198 -13.54 -6.10 11.14
C HIS A 198 -12.07 -5.83 10.83
N LEU A 199 -11.15 -6.28 11.70
CA LEU A 199 -9.72 -6.09 11.51
C LEU A 199 -9.21 -6.87 10.30
N VAL A 200 -9.65 -8.11 10.08
CA VAL A 200 -9.29 -8.93 8.92
C VAL A 200 -9.76 -8.27 7.62
N ALA A 201 -11.02 -7.83 7.54
CA ALA A 201 -11.51 -7.11 6.36
C ALA A 201 -10.70 -5.82 6.10
N GLY A 202 -10.36 -5.10 7.17
CA GLY A 202 -9.48 -3.93 7.09
C GLY A 202 -8.03 -4.28 6.70
N GLN A 203 -7.52 -5.45 7.06
CA GLN A 203 -6.19 -5.93 6.68
C GLN A 203 -6.13 -6.26 5.19
N GLU A 204 -7.14 -6.94 4.66
CA GLU A 204 -7.22 -7.25 3.22
C GLU A 204 -7.26 -5.98 2.37
N THR A 205 -8.04 -4.98 2.80
CA THR A 205 -8.11 -3.67 2.13
C THR A 205 -6.77 -2.93 2.19
N ALA A 206 -6.16 -2.87 3.37
CA ALA A 206 -4.85 -2.22 3.55
C ALA A 206 -3.73 -2.95 2.79
N TYR A 207 -3.79 -4.27 2.69
CA TYR A 207 -2.88 -5.07 1.86
C TYR A 207 -3.08 -4.74 0.37
N GLY A 208 -4.32 -4.57 -0.09
CA GLY A 208 -4.60 -4.08 -1.44
C GLY A 208 -3.86 -2.78 -1.76
N TRP A 209 -4.04 -1.75 -0.93
CA TRP A 209 -3.34 -0.47 -1.09
C TRP A 209 -1.82 -0.58 -0.99
N MET A 210 -1.32 -1.41 -0.07
CA MET A 210 0.10 -1.71 0.02
C MET A 210 0.59 -2.30 -1.29
N SER A 211 -0.07 -3.35 -1.81
CA SER A 211 0.31 -4.06 -3.03
C SER A 211 0.29 -3.16 -4.27
N GLU A 212 -0.67 -2.24 -4.37
CA GLU A 212 -0.67 -1.19 -5.40
C GLU A 212 0.57 -0.31 -5.26
N ALA A 213 0.91 0.13 -4.04
CA ALA A 213 2.13 0.89 -3.76
C ALA A 213 3.41 0.10 -4.04
N LEU A 214 3.37 -1.22 -3.87
CA LEU A 214 4.46 -2.12 -4.20
C LEU A 214 4.68 -2.22 -5.70
N ILE A 215 3.63 -2.43 -6.49
CA ILE A 215 3.78 -2.53 -7.95
C ILE A 215 4.17 -1.18 -8.56
N SER A 216 3.68 -0.11 -7.96
CA SER A 216 4.09 1.26 -8.25
C SER A 216 5.55 1.59 -7.94
N ALA A 217 6.22 0.73 -7.17
CA ALA A 217 7.66 0.80 -7.02
C ALA A 217 8.34 0.51 -8.38
N PHE A 218 7.82 -0.47 -9.12
CA PHE A 218 8.37 -0.95 -10.38
C PHE A 218 7.75 -0.28 -11.61
N ALA A 219 6.51 0.20 -11.48
CA ALA A 219 5.68 0.73 -12.56
C ALA A 219 5.31 2.20 -12.32
N SER A 220 4.85 2.88 -13.37
CA SER A 220 4.39 4.26 -13.24
C SER A 220 2.96 4.31 -12.68
N ARG A 221 2.76 5.01 -11.55
CA ARG A 221 1.45 5.18 -10.89
C ARG A 221 0.44 6.01 -11.66
N VAL A 222 0.92 7.07 -12.28
CA VAL A 222 0.03 8.06 -12.90
C VAL A 222 -0.21 7.62 -14.32
N VAL A 223 -1.25 6.82 -14.54
CA VAL A 223 -1.73 6.52 -15.89
C VAL A 223 -2.23 7.83 -16.50
N PRO A 224 -1.54 8.40 -17.51
CA PRO A 224 -1.98 9.63 -18.15
C PRO A 224 -3.37 9.42 -18.75
N GLY A 225 -4.26 10.40 -18.59
CA GLY A 225 -5.66 10.30 -19.03
C GLY A 225 -6.59 9.53 -18.09
N LYS A 226 -6.09 8.93 -17.00
CA LYS A 226 -6.94 8.39 -15.92
C LYS A 226 -7.53 9.57 -15.11
N PRO A 227 -8.87 9.66 -14.97
CA PRO A 227 -9.51 10.71 -14.17
C PRO A 227 -9.05 10.65 -12.71
N ARG A 228 -8.70 11.80 -12.12
CA ARG A 228 -8.35 11.90 -10.70
C ARG A 228 -9.62 12.18 -9.88
N GLY A 229 -9.81 11.42 -8.80
CA GLY A 229 -10.94 11.60 -7.87
C GLY A 229 -12.26 10.92 -8.29
N ARG A 230 -13.20 10.87 -7.35
CA ARG A 230 -14.55 10.28 -7.51
C ARG A 230 -15.55 11.22 -8.22
N GLN A 231 -15.16 12.45 -8.56
CA GLN A 231 -16.08 13.58 -8.70
C GLN A 231 -16.73 13.82 -10.08
N ASN A 232 -16.86 12.83 -10.97
CA ASN A 232 -17.68 13.05 -12.19
C ASN A 232 -18.27 11.73 -12.69
N GLU A 233 -19.60 11.66 -12.76
CA GLU A 233 -20.33 10.50 -13.31
C GLU A 233 -19.98 10.23 -14.78
N THR A 234 -19.69 11.28 -15.56
CA THR A 234 -19.17 11.20 -16.94
C THR A 234 -17.82 10.50 -17.06
N HIS A 235 -17.09 10.33 -15.95
CA HIS A 235 -15.83 9.60 -15.94
C HIS A 235 -16.00 8.11 -15.63
N ARG A 236 -17.18 7.64 -15.16
CA ARG A 236 -17.41 6.19 -14.90
C ARG A 236 -17.17 5.34 -16.15
N GLU A 237 -17.41 5.90 -17.32
CA GLU A 237 -17.22 5.24 -18.61
C GLU A 237 -15.76 5.20 -19.10
N ASN A 238 -14.82 5.92 -18.47
CA ASN A 238 -13.43 5.89 -18.89
C ASN A 238 -12.81 4.52 -18.53
N PRO A 239 -12.39 3.72 -19.52
CA PRO A 239 -11.93 2.36 -19.26
C PRO A 239 -10.55 2.32 -18.57
N LEU A 240 -9.76 3.41 -18.59
CA LEU A 240 -8.53 3.54 -17.81
C LEU A 240 -8.77 3.55 -16.29
N LYS A 241 -10.02 3.66 -15.83
CA LYS A 241 -10.33 3.54 -14.40
C LYS A 241 -9.93 2.19 -13.82
N GLU A 242 -9.99 1.13 -14.63
CA GLU A 242 -9.60 -0.22 -14.20
C GLU A 242 -8.09 -0.47 -14.26
N ILE A 243 -7.30 0.48 -14.77
CA ILE A 243 -5.85 0.35 -14.92
C ILE A 243 -5.18 1.06 -13.75
N ASP A 244 -4.46 0.31 -12.91
CA ASP A 244 -3.85 0.79 -11.68
C ASP A 244 -2.42 1.31 -11.90
N ALA A 245 -1.71 0.73 -12.88
CA ALA A 245 -0.36 1.13 -13.25
C ALA A 245 -0.09 0.83 -14.72
N TYR A 246 1.03 1.34 -15.23
CA TYR A 246 1.60 0.85 -16.49
C TYR A 246 3.11 0.61 -16.35
N PHE A 247 3.57 -0.45 -17.00
CA PHE A 247 4.99 -0.76 -17.15
C PHE A 247 5.43 -0.39 -18.55
N ARG A 248 6.65 0.14 -18.69
CA ARG A 248 7.25 0.44 -19.98
C ARG A 248 8.58 -0.26 -20.11
N SER A 249 8.71 -1.11 -21.11
CA SER A 249 9.96 -1.80 -21.41
C SER A 249 10.99 -0.82 -21.99
N PRO A 250 12.29 -1.17 -21.95
CA PRO A 250 13.33 -0.43 -22.66
C PRO A 250 13.11 -0.32 -24.17
N SER A 251 12.36 -1.25 -24.77
CA SER A 251 12.01 -1.23 -26.20
C SER A 251 10.85 -0.28 -26.54
N GLY A 252 10.24 0.37 -25.55
CA GLY A 252 9.08 1.24 -25.75
C GLY A 252 7.74 0.50 -25.83
N GLU A 253 7.69 -0.76 -25.42
CA GLU A 253 6.42 -1.48 -25.25
C GLU A 253 5.81 -1.13 -23.88
N ILE A 254 4.48 -1.00 -23.83
CA ILE A 254 3.73 -0.65 -22.63
C ILE A 254 2.78 -1.78 -22.28
N ASP A 255 2.86 -2.24 -21.03
CA ASP A 255 1.90 -3.15 -20.43
C ASP A 255 1.02 -2.37 -19.45
N LEU A 256 -0.29 -2.34 -19.69
CA LEU A 256 -1.27 -1.75 -18.78
C LEU A 256 -1.62 -2.76 -17.70
N ILE A 257 -1.59 -2.37 -16.43
CA ILE A 257 -1.76 -3.31 -15.32
C ILE A 257 -3.01 -2.96 -14.53
N SER A 258 -3.92 -3.92 -14.40
CA SER A 258 -5.03 -3.91 -13.44
C SER A 258 -4.73 -4.92 -12.34
N LEU A 259 -4.74 -4.47 -11.09
CA LEU A 259 -4.32 -5.24 -9.94
C LEU A 259 -5.49 -5.69 -9.10
N LYS A 260 -5.37 -6.93 -8.61
CA LYS A 260 -6.24 -7.52 -7.59
C LYS A 260 -5.37 -8.19 -6.54
N ALA A 261 -5.78 -8.09 -5.29
CA ALA A 261 -5.05 -8.68 -4.19
C ALA A 261 -5.00 -10.22 -4.33
N GLY A 262 -6.13 -10.88 -4.60
CA GLY A 262 -6.19 -12.34 -4.58
C GLY A 262 -7.20 -12.98 -5.54
N PRO A 263 -7.24 -14.33 -5.58
CA PRO A 263 -8.09 -15.10 -6.50
C PRO A 263 -9.60 -14.88 -6.37
N MET A 264 -10.05 -14.35 -5.22
CA MET A 264 -11.46 -14.12 -4.87
C MET A 264 -11.83 -12.63 -4.78
N THR A 265 -10.93 -11.71 -5.17
CA THR A 265 -11.16 -10.27 -5.00
C THR A 265 -12.34 -9.73 -5.81
N ILE A 266 -12.72 -10.37 -6.91
CA ILE A 266 -13.82 -9.92 -7.77
C ILE A 266 -14.94 -10.95 -7.89
N ASN A 267 -16.17 -10.45 -7.99
CA ASN A 267 -17.35 -11.22 -8.36
C ASN A 267 -17.57 -11.23 -9.89
N ASP A 268 -18.61 -11.93 -10.36
CA ASP A 268 -18.91 -12.05 -11.79
C ASP A 268 -19.27 -10.70 -12.43
N SER A 269 -20.02 -9.84 -11.73
CA SER A 269 -20.40 -8.51 -12.24
C SER A 269 -19.16 -7.64 -12.51
N ALA A 270 -18.23 -7.59 -11.57
CA ALA A 270 -16.96 -6.86 -11.73
C ALA A 270 -16.10 -7.47 -12.86
N ALA A 271 -16.06 -8.80 -12.99
CA ALA A 271 -15.33 -9.45 -14.08
C ALA A 271 -15.90 -9.09 -15.47
N ILE A 272 -17.23 -9.04 -15.61
CA ILE A 272 -17.91 -8.64 -16.85
C ILE A 272 -17.65 -7.16 -17.18
N GLU A 273 -17.70 -6.29 -16.18
CA GLU A 273 -17.40 -4.87 -16.36
C GLU A 273 -15.96 -4.65 -16.83
N MET A 274 -14.99 -5.29 -16.17
CA MET A 274 -13.58 -5.24 -16.57
C MET A 274 -13.37 -5.77 -17.99
N ARG A 275 -13.98 -6.91 -18.34
CA ARG A 275 -13.94 -7.46 -19.71
C ARG A 275 -14.37 -6.43 -20.74
N ASN A 276 -15.49 -5.75 -20.49
CA ASN A 276 -16.03 -4.76 -21.42
C ASN A 276 -15.11 -3.52 -21.52
N LYS A 277 -14.56 -3.04 -20.39
CA LYS A 277 -13.63 -1.91 -20.40
C LYS A 277 -12.31 -2.24 -21.09
N PHE A 278 -11.79 -3.46 -20.93
CA PHE A 278 -10.58 -3.90 -21.62
C PHE A 278 -10.77 -4.01 -23.13
N LYS A 279 -11.94 -4.47 -23.60
CA LYS A 279 -12.29 -4.43 -25.04
C LYS A 279 -12.16 -3.02 -25.60
N VAL A 280 -12.75 -2.04 -24.92
CA VAL A 280 -12.68 -0.63 -25.34
C VAL A 280 -11.24 -0.13 -25.37
N LEU A 281 -10.40 -0.46 -24.37
CA LEU A 281 -8.98 -0.07 -24.38
C LEU A 281 -8.21 -0.70 -25.54
N ILE A 282 -8.43 -1.99 -25.80
CA ILE A 282 -7.76 -2.73 -26.86
C ILE A 282 -8.14 -2.17 -28.23
N GLU A 283 -9.43 -1.92 -28.46
CA GLU A 283 -9.88 -1.25 -29.66
C GLU A 283 -9.29 0.16 -29.80
N ASP A 284 -9.16 0.90 -28.70
CA ASP A 284 -8.56 2.24 -28.69
C ASP A 284 -7.09 2.21 -29.13
N PHE A 285 -6.24 1.39 -28.51
CA PHE A 285 -4.82 1.40 -28.85
C PHE A 285 -4.50 0.74 -30.21
N LYS A 286 -5.44 0.00 -30.81
CA LYS A 286 -5.34 -0.50 -32.19
C LYS A 286 -5.66 0.55 -33.25
N ARG A 287 -6.32 1.65 -32.89
CA ARG A 287 -6.62 2.75 -33.82
C ARG A 287 -5.36 3.53 -34.20
N PRO A 288 -5.38 4.23 -35.35
CA PRO A 288 -4.40 5.26 -35.66
C PRO A 288 -4.24 6.24 -34.50
N PHE A 289 -3.00 6.70 -34.26
CA PHE A 289 -2.67 7.53 -33.09
C PHE A 289 -3.60 8.75 -32.92
N GLN A 290 -3.98 9.39 -34.02
CA GLN A 290 -4.84 10.58 -34.05
C GLN A 290 -6.29 10.29 -33.65
N GLU A 291 -6.72 9.03 -33.71
CA GLU A 291 -8.09 8.58 -33.41
C GLU A 291 -8.21 7.96 -32.01
N ARG A 292 -7.09 7.81 -31.28
CA ARG A 292 -7.07 7.27 -29.92
C ARG A 292 -7.67 8.29 -28.96
N ARG A 293 -8.65 7.85 -28.16
CA ARG A 293 -9.33 8.68 -27.16
C ARG A 293 -8.73 8.53 -25.77
N TYR A 294 -8.28 7.33 -25.40
CA TYR A 294 -7.85 7.05 -24.03
C TYR A 294 -6.34 6.89 -23.92
N THR A 295 -5.73 6.23 -24.89
CA THR A 295 -4.33 5.80 -24.82
C THR A 295 -3.35 6.71 -25.56
N GLN A 296 -3.83 7.81 -26.15
CA GLN A 296 -3.01 8.75 -26.90
C GLN A 296 -1.83 9.28 -26.06
N GLU A 297 -2.12 9.80 -24.86
CA GLU A 297 -1.08 10.35 -23.98
C GLU A 297 -0.03 9.33 -23.53
N LEU A 298 -0.41 8.05 -23.40
CA LEU A 298 0.52 6.96 -23.06
C LEU A 298 1.53 6.69 -24.20
N THR A 299 1.14 6.97 -25.44
CA THR A 299 1.87 6.58 -26.66
C THR A 299 2.43 7.76 -27.46
N LYS A 300 2.33 8.99 -26.91
CA LYS A 300 2.72 10.22 -27.60
C LYS A 300 4.20 10.34 -27.95
N ASP A 301 5.05 9.58 -27.26
CA ASP A 301 6.49 9.51 -27.50
C ASP A 301 6.88 8.40 -28.49
N GLY A 302 5.90 7.81 -29.18
CA GLY A 302 6.11 6.72 -30.14
C GLY A 302 6.09 5.32 -29.53
N SER A 303 5.90 5.20 -28.22
CA SER A 303 5.75 3.89 -27.58
C SER A 303 4.43 3.21 -27.92
N THR A 304 4.39 1.88 -27.80
CA THR A 304 3.26 1.06 -28.21
C THR A 304 2.70 0.27 -27.04
N ILE A 305 1.37 0.21 -26.92
CA ILE A 305 0.73 -0.65 -25.92
C ILE A 305 0.70 -2.06 -26.48
N LYS A 306 1.24 -2.99 -25.69
CA LYS A 306 1.37 -4.40 -26.03
C LYS A 306 0.23 -5.22 -25.45
N SER A 307 -0.02 -5.05 -24.16
CA SER A 307 -0.95 -5.91 -23.42
C SER A 307 -1.70 -5.18 -22.31
N VAL A 308 -2.80 -5.80 -21.87
CA VAL A 308 -3.48 -5.47 -20.62
C VAL A 308 -3.31 -6.65 -19.67
N ILE A 309 -2.53 -6.45 -18.62
CA ILE A 309 -2.26 -7.42 -17.57
C ILE A 309 -3.33 -7.35 -16.50
N TYR A 310 -4.05 -8.45 -16.31
CA TYR A 310 -4.80 -8.71 -15.09
C TYR A 310 -3.86 -9.41 -14.09
N GLY A 311 -3.37 -8.63 -13.11
CA GLY A 311 -2.41 -9.07 -12.10
C GLY A 311 -3.08 -9.47 -10.80
N VAL A 312 -2.78 -10.67 -10.30
CA VAL A 312 -3.18 -11.14 -8.96
C VAL A 312 -1.92 -11.31 -8.10
N THR A 313 -1.85 -10.65 -6.94
CA THR A 313 -0.57 -10.50 -6.21
C THR A 313 -0.13 -11.76 -5.46
N TYR A 314 -1.03 -12.68 -5.14
CA TYR A 314 -0.72 -13.99 -4.54
C TYR A 314 -1.55 -15.13 -5.13
N GLY A 315 -1.14 -16.37 -4.82
CA GLY A 315 -1.76 -17.61 -5.31
C GLY A 315 -1.06 -18.18 -6.55
N ARG A 316 -1.71 -19.17 -7.17
CA ARG A 316 -1.27 -19.79 -8.43
C ARG A 316 -2.41 -19.73 -9.44
N GLU A 317 -2.06 -19.83 -10.72
CA GLU A 317 -3.06 -19.81 -11.81
C GLU A 317 -4.11 -20.91 -11.66
N VAL A 318 -3.71 -22.10 -11.19
CA VAL A 318 -4.61 -23.23 -10.92
C VAL A 318 -5.59 -23.00 -9.77
N ASP A 319 -5.31 -22.03 -8.90
CA ASP A 319 -6.16 -21.68 -7.75
C ASP A 319 -7.14 -20.53 -8.10
N LEU A 320 -7.10 -20.03 -9.34
CA LEU A 320 -8.01 -18.97 -9.76
C LEU A 320 -9.44 -19.49 -9.89
N THR A 321 -10.38 -18.63 -9.53
CA THR A 321 -11.80 -18.83 -9.85
C THR A 321 -12.06 -18.66 -11.35
N ASN A 322 -13.29 -18.83 -11.80
CA ASN A 322 -13.69 -18.58 -13.19
C ASN A 322 -13.57 -17.11 -13.64
N LYS A 323 -13.39 -16.15 -12.71
CA LYS A 323 -13.54 -14.72 -12.99
C LYS A 323 -12.41 -14.15 -13.87
N PRO A 324 -11.11 -14.45 -13.63
CA PRO A 324 -10.05 -14.06 -14.55
C PRO A 324 -10.23 -14.60 -15.98
N ARG A 325 -10.87 -15.78 -16.14
CA ARG A 325 -11.23 -16.31 -17.47
C ARG A 325 -12.23 -15.41 -18.19
N ILE A 326 -13.25 -14.92 -17.47
CA ILE A 326 -14.22 -13.94 -18.01
C ILE A 326 -13.51 -12.65 -18.43
N VAL A 327 -12.58 -12.16 -17.62
CA VAL A 327 -11.79 -10.95 -17.97
C VAL A 327 -10.96 -11.18 -19.23
N LYS A 328 -10.35 -12.36 -19.39
CA LYS A 328 -9.54 -12.74 -20.57
C LYS A 328 -10.35 -12.78 -21.88
N GLU A 329 -11.66 -13.01 -21.82
CA GLU A 329 -12.56 -12.87 -22.98
C GLU A 329 -12.66 -11.41 -23.48
N GLY A 330 -11.97 -10.46 -22.83
CA GLY A 330 -11.82 -9.07 -23.23
C GLY A 330 -10.93 -8.87 -24.46
N GLY A 331 -10.07 -9.83 -24.80
CA GLY A 331 -9.24 -9.75 -26.00
C GLY A 331 -8.00 -10.64 -25.91
N ALA A 332 -7.36 -10.88 -27.05
CA ALA A 332 -6.14 -11.70 -27.11
C ALA A 332 -4.95 -11.04 -26.39
N GLU A 333 -4.98 -9.71 -26.28
CA GLU A 333 -3.99 -8.87 -25.61
C GLU A 333 -4.17 -8.84 -24.08
N VAL A 334 -5.21 -9.51 -23.55
CA VAL A 334 -5.40 -9.65 -22.10
C VAL A 334 -4.60 -10.84 -21.57
N GLU A 335 -3.62 -10.56 -20.72
CA GLU A 335 -2.83 -11.57 -20.05
C GLU A 335 -3.20 -11.68 -18.58
N ILE A 336 -3.21 -12.91 -18.05
CA ILE A 336 -3.42 -13.17 -16.63
C ILE A 336 -2.06 -13.51 -16.00
N LYS A 337 -1.66 -12.79 -14.96
CA LYS A 337 -0.42 -13.07 -14.22
C LYS A 337 -0.70 -13.15 -12.73
N VAL A 338 -0.27 -14.25 -12.10
CA VAL A 338 -0.59 -14.56 -10.70
C VAL A 338 0.68 -14.81 -9.90
N GLY A 339 0.75 -14.24 -8.70
CA GLY A 339 1.80 -14.50 -7.72
C GLY A 339 3.19 -14.33 -8.33
N LYS A 340 3.99 -15.42 -8.33
CA LYS A 340 5.36 -15.43 -8.89
C LYS A 340 5.42 -14.88 -10.32
N ALA A 341 4.46 -15.21 -11.18
CA ALA A 341 4.48 -14.76 -12.58
C ALA A 341 4.27 -13.24 -12.70
N LEU A 342 3.39 -12.66 -11.86
CA LEU A 342 3.21 -11.21 -11.80
C LEU A 342 4.47 -10.52 -11.28
N TRP A 343 5.02 -11.00 -10.16
CA TRP A 343 6.20 -10.40 -9.55
C TRP A 343 7.43 -10.49 -10.45
N ARG A 344 7.62 -11.62 -11.14
CA ARG A 344 8.67 -11.76 -12.17
C ARG A 344 8.46 -10.75 -13.30
N HIS A 345 7.23 -10.59 -13.77
CA HIS A 345 6.94 -9.67 -14.86
C HIS A 345 7.24 -8.22 -14.50
N VAL A 346 6.83 -7.75 -13.32
CA VAL A 346 7.05 -6.34 -12.93
C VAL A 346 8.48 -6.04 -12.50
N SER A 347 9.19 -7.02 -11.92
CA SER A 347 10.53 -6.78 -11.37
C SER A 347 11.69 -7.21 -12.27
N GLY A 348 11.44 -8.21 -13.13
CA GLY A 348 12.47 -8.95 -13.86
C GLY A 348 13.09 -10.12 -13.08
N TYR A 349 12.72 -10.34 -11.81
CA TYR A 349 13.33 -11.32 -10.92
C TYR A 349 12.40 -12.49 -10.60
N ASP A 350 12.88 -13.71 -10.81
CA ASP A 350 12.09 -14.94 -10.60
C ASP A 350 11.66 -15.16 -9.15
N ASP A 351 12.44 -14.68 -8.19
CA ASP A 351 12.27 -14.89 -6.76
C ASP A 351 11.92 -13.59 -6.00
N MET A 352 11.47 -12.55 -6.71
CA MET A 352 11.05 -11.29 -6.09
C MET A 352 9.99 -11.48 -5.00
N TYR A 353 9.12 -12.48 -5.12
CA TYR A 353 8.13 -12.80 -4.10
C TYR A 353 8.74 -13.19 -2.75
N LEU A 354 9.94 -13.78 -2.72
CA LEU A 354 10.67 -14.06 -1.48
C LEU A 354 11.28 -12.78 -0.90
N VAL A 355 11.87 -11.93 -1.74
CA VAL A 355 12.41 -10.62 -1.32
C VAL A 355 11.32 -9.74 -0.71
N ILE A 356 10.11 -9.77 -1.29
CA ILE A 356 8.92 -9.12 -0.72
C ILE A 356 8.65 -9.69 0.67
N LEU A 357 8.55 -11.01 0.81
CA LEU A 357 8.24 -11.65 2.09
C LEU A 357 9.28 -11.33 3.17
N GLU A 358 10.58 -11.39 2.84
CA GLU A 358 11.67 -11.02 3.73
C GLU A 358 11.55 -9.56 4.19
N GLY A 359 11.29 -8.64 3.25
CA GLY A 359 11.11 -7.23 3.58
C GLY A 359 9.88 -7.01 4.47
N LEU A 360 8.77 -7.74 4.23
CA LEU A 360 7.60 -7.66 5.09
C LEU A 360 7.92 -8.09 6.54
N GLN A 361 8.62 -9.21 6.71
CA GLN A 361 9.05 -9.72 8.02
C GLN A 361 10.01 -8.75 8.72
N GLU A 362 10.99 -8.21 8.00
CA GLU A 362 11.93 -7.23 8.52
C GLU A 362 11.21 -5.95 8.97
N GLY A 363 10.20 -5.50 8.22
CA GLY A 363 9.37 -4.37 8.64
C GLY A 363 8.58 -4.60 9.93
N TYR A 364 8.12 -5.84 10.16
CA TYR A 364 7.49 -6.23 11.44
C TYR A 364 8.49 -6.21 12.59
N GLN A 365 9.66 -6.84 12.43
CA GLN A 365 10.70 -6.86 13.44
C GLN A 365 11.15 -5.44 13.83
N ARG A 366 11.26 -4.54 12.86
CA ARG A 366 11.57 -3.12 13.09
C ARG A 366 10.46 -2.42 13.87
N PHE A 367 9.20 -2.72 13.56
CA PHE A 367 8.06 -2.19 14.30
C PHE A 367 8.09 -2.64 15.76
N GLU A 368 8.25 -3.94 16.03
CA GLU A 368 8.36 -4.47 17.40
C GLU A 368 9.55 -3.86 18.16
N ALA A 369 10.72 -3.77 17.53
CA ALA A 369 11.90 -3.20 18.17
C ALA A 369 11.76 -1.70 18.50
N MET A 370 10.99 -0.95 17.70
CA MET A 370 10.80 0.48 17.91
C MET A 370 9.76 0.77 19.00
N TYR A 371 8.62 0.11 18.94
CA TYR A 371 7.51 0.42 19.84
C TYR A 371 7.50 -0.42 21.11
N GLY A 372 8.14 -1.60 21.10
CA GLY A 372 8.11 -2.52 22.24
C GLY A 372 6.70 -2.99 22.60
N ILE A 373 5.75 -2.88 21.67
CA ILE A 373 4.33 -3.22 21.86
C ILE A 373 4.04 -4.54 21.18
N ASP A 374 3.44 -5.45 21.95
CA ASP A 374 2.82 -6.66 21.44
C ASP A 374 1.40 -6.33 20.94
N LEU A 375 1.21 -6.32 19.62
CA LEU A 375 -0.10 -6.03 19.00
C LEU A 375 -1.22 -6.97 19.49
N PRO A 376 -0.97 -8.30 19.62
CA PRO A 376 -1.84 -9.22 20.34
C PRO A 376 -2.29 -8.75 21.72
N GLU A 377 -1.38 -8.28 22.58
CA GLU A 377 -1.73 -7.82 23.93
C GLU A 377 -2.62 -6.57 23.88
N LEU A 378 -2.25 -5.59 23.04
CA LEU A 378 -3.07 -4.41 22.80
C LEU A 378 -4.48 -4.79 22.31
N LEU A 379 -4.58 -5.76 21.40
CA LEU A 379 -5.86 -6.24 20.87
C LEU A 379 -6.72 -6.89 21.96
N GLU A 380 -6.16 -7.75 22.80
CA GLU A 380 -6.91 -8.38 23.90
C GLU A 380 -7.43 -7.33 24.90
N ALA A 381 -6.60 -6.33 25.26
CA ALA A 381 -7.04 -5.23 26.12
C ALA A 381 -8.20 -4.44 25.48
N LYS A 382 -8.13 -4.17 24.17
CA LYS A 382 -9.20 -3.49 23.44
C LYS A 382 -10.47 -4.35 23.29
N ILE A 383 -10.34 -5.67 23.17
CA ILE A 383 -11.50 -6.59 23.18
C ILE A 383 -12.25 -6.48 24.50
N ASP A 384 -11.53 -6.43 25.64
CA ASP A 384 -12.16 -6.28 26.95
C ASP A 384 -12.86 -4.93 27.11
N GLU A 385 -12.19 -3.85 26.72
CA GLU A 385 -12.74 -2.49 26.75
C GLU A 385 -14.03 -2.39 25.90
N VAL A 386 -13.97 -2.85 24.65
CA VAL A 386 -15.11 -2.83 23.73
C VAL A 386 -16.23 -3.76 24.20
N SER A 387 -15.91 -4.89 24.84
CA SER A 387 -16.94 -5.78 25.41
C SER A 387 -17.72 -5.10 26.53
N ILE A 388 -17.06 -4.36 27.41
CA ILE A 388 -17.72 -3.59 28.46
C ILE A 388 -18.60 -2.49 27.84
N ALA A 389 -18.05 -1.75 26.88
CA ALA A 389 -18.78 -0.69 26.18
C ALA A 389 -20.01 -1.23 25.44
N ALA A 390 -19.89 -2.39 24.78
CA ALA A 390 -20.97 -3.06 24.06
C ALA A 390 -22.15 -3.44 24.96
N LYS A 391 -21.87 -3.96 26.16
CA LYS A 391 -22.91 -4.30 27.13
C LYS A 391 -23.77 -3.08 27.46
N THR A 392 -23.12 -1.96 27.75
CA THR A 392 -23.81 -0.69 28.05
C THR A 392 -24.53 -0.14 26.83
N ARG A 393 -23.86 -0.08 25.67
CA ARG A 393 -24.39 0.50 24.44
C ARG A 393 -25.63 -0.19 23.91
N PHE A 394 -25.74 -1.51 24.11
CA PHE A 394 -26.91 -2.29 23.68
C PHE A 394 -27.89 -2.60 24.82
N GLY A 395 -27.69 -2.03 26.02
CA GLY A 395 -28.60 -2.20 27.15
C GLY A 395 -28.73 -3.65 27.65
N LEU A 396 -27.67 -4.45 27.51
CA LEU A 396 -27.70 -5.89 27.78
C LEU A 396 -27.72 -6.17 29.30
N GLN A 397 -28.82 -6.78 29.76
CA GLN A 397 -28.99 -7.21 31.15
C GLN A 397 -28.33 -8.56 31.42
N THR A 398 -28.27 -9.41 30.40
CA THR A 398 -27.59 -10.71 30.40
C THR A 398 -26.50 -10.72 29.34
N THR A 399 -25.44 -11.47 29.57
CA THR A 399 -24.39 -11.76 28.58
C THR A 399 -24.36 -13.25 28.21
N ASN A 400 -25.39 -14.00 28.61
CA ASN A 400 -25.53 -15.41 28.29
C ASN A 400 -26.08 -15.58 26.87
N LEU A 401 -25.23 -16.06 25.95
CA LEU A 401 -25.57 -16.25 24.54
C LEU A 401 -26.65 -17.32 24.30
N THR A 402 -26.95 -18.18 25.28
CA THR A 402 -28.03 -19.17 25.17
C THR A 402 -29.38 -18.62 25.61
N ASP A 403 -29.42 -17.42 26.18
CA ASP A 403 -30.64 -16.78 26.66
C ASP A 403 -31.37 -16.10 25.49
N PRO A 404 -32.63 -16.47 25.17
CA PRO A 404 -33.40 -15.77 24.15
C PRO A 404 -33.53 -14.26 24.40
N GLU A 405 -33.52 -13.84 25.67
CA GLU A 405 -33.61 -12.42 26.05
C GLU A 405 -32.35 -11.64 25.63
N PHE A 406 -31.16 -12.26 25.66
CA PHE A 406 -29.93 -11.64 25.15
C PHE A 406 -30.10 -11.19 23.70
N TRP A 407 -30.64 -12.08 22.85
CA TRP A 407 -30.81 -11.82 21.43
C TRP A 407 -31.89 -10.76 21.16
N GLN A 408 -32.96 -10.74 21.94
CA GLN A 408 -33.97 -9.69 21.86
C GLN A 408 -33.40 -8.34 22.26
N GLN A 409 -32.62 -8.27 23.35
CA GLN A 409 -31.97 -7.05 23.80
C GLN A 409 -30.95 -6.53 22.78
N LEU A 410 -30.11 -7.41 22.22
CA LEU A 410 -29.17 -7.04 21.16
C LEU A 410 -29.90 -6.51 19.93
N ALA A 411 -30.99 -7.17 19.50
CA ALA A 411 -31.78 -6.72 18.36
C ALA A 411 -32.41 -5.33 18.61
N ARG A 412 -33.00 -5.10 19.80
CA ARG A 412 -33.50 -3.77 20.19
C ARG A 412 -32.39 -2.73 20.19
N GLY A 413 -31.25 -3.03 20.82
CA GLY A 413 -30.12 -2.10 20.88
C GLY A 413 -29.50 -1.74 19.52
N VAL A 414 -29.70 -2.57 18.49
CA VAL A 414 -29.27 -2.33 17.10
C VAL A 414 -30.33 -1.59 16.28
N PHE A 415 -31.60 -1.96 16.41
CA PHE A 415 -32.67 -1.44 15.54
C PHE A 415 -33.44 -0.25 16.12
N GLU A 416 -33.52 -0.18 17.44
CA GLU A 416 -34.20 0.91 18.14
C GLU A 416 -33.14 1.94 18.53
N GLU A 417 -33.37 3.21 18.20
CA GLU A 417 -32.66 4.29 18.89
C GLU A 417 -32.99 4.13 20.36
N ILE A 418 -32.00 3.71 21.16
CA ILE A 418 -32.10 3.80 22.61
C ILE A 418 -32.17 5.30 22.88
N GLY A 419 -33.41 5.80 22.98
CA GLY A 419 -33.69 7.21 23.08
C GLY A 419 -32.76 7.82 24.12
N SER A 420 -32.10 8.92 23.74
CA SER A 420 -31.54 9.84 24.73
C SER A 420 -32.58 10.01 25.81
N THR A 421 -32.29 9.47 26.99
CA THR A 421 -33.16 9.60 28.16
C THR A 421 -33.60 11.06 28.25
N PRO A 422 -34.91 11.38 28.24
CA PRO A 422 -35.35 12.76 28.42
C PRO A 422 -34.86 13.34 29.74
#